data_AF-A0A7N2KQN8-F1
#
_entry.id   AF-A0A7N2KQN8-F1
#
_cell.length_a   1.000
_cell.length_b   1.000
_cell.length_c   1.000
_cell.angle_alpha   90.00
_cell.angle_beta   90.00
_cell.angle_gamma   90.00
#
_symmetry.space_group_name_H-M   'P 1'
#
loop_
_entity.id
_entity.type
_entity.pdbx_description
1 polymer ?
#
loop_
_entity_poly.entity_id
_entity_poly.type
_entity_poly.pdbx_seq_one_letter_code
_entity_poly.pdbx_strand_id
1 'polypeptide(L)' 'MCVPFTGTQEWTRSLGYKIVDDWRSWHSKGQVAGYLQGYDNNLTFLTVKGSGHTVPEYKPQEALDFYRRWLEGKPI' A
#
# COMPACT_ATOMS: atom_id res chain seq x y z
N MET A 1 -17.05 4.72 -8.50
CA MET A 1 -15.71 4.77 -7.84
C MET A 1 -15.15 6.17 -8.06
N CYS A 2 -14.80 6.92 -7.01
CA CYS A 2 -14.36 8.32 -7.14
C CYS A 2 -12.85 8.47 -7.42
N VAL A 3 -12.01 7.64 -6.81
CA VAL A 3 -10.54 7.65 -6.96
C VAL A 3 -10.03 6.20 -7.03
N PRO A 4 -9.85 5.60 -8.23
CA PRO A 4 -9.29 4.26 -8.38
C PRO A 4 -7.78 4.23 -8.05
N PHE A 5 -7.31 3.13 -7.44
CA PHE A 5 -5.88 2.99 -7.08
C PHE A 5 -4.95 3.03 -8.30
N THR A 6 -5.43 2.62 -9.48
CA THR A 6 -4.64 2.62 -10.72
C THR A 6 -4.20 4.03 -11.10
N GLY A 7 -5.05 5.04 -10.89
CA GLY A 7 -4.67 6.43 -11.14
C GLY A 7 -3.55 6.91 -10.21
N THR A 8 -3.64 6.56 -8.93
CA THR A 8 -2.57 6.87 -7.95
C THR A 8 -1.28 6.10 -8.26
N GLN A 9 -1.39 4.84 -8.69
CA GLN A 9 -0.23 4.02 -9.09
C GLN A 9 0.51 4.65 -10.28
N GLU A 10 -0.24 5.07 -11.30
CA GLU A 10 0.30 5.76 -12.48
C GLU A 10 0.96 7.09 -12.12
N TRP A 11 0.32 7.87 -11.24
CA TRP A 11 0.89 9.11 -10.74
C TRP A 11 2.17 8.89 -9.94
N THR A 12 2.21 7.89 -9.05
CA THR A 12 3.44 7.58 -8.29
C THR A 12 4.56 7.17 -9.23
N ARG A 13 4.27 6.40 -10.29
CA ARG A 13 5.25 6.03 -11.31
C ARG A 13 5.76 7.23 -12.10
N SER A 14 4.92 8.22 -12.38
CA SER A 14 5.30 9.40 -13.17
C SER A 14 6.26 10.35 -12.43
N LEU A 15 6.46 10.18 -11.11
CA LEU A 15 7.48 10.91 -10.35
C LEU A 15 8.92 10.57 -10.77
N GLY A 16 9.13 9.42 -11.44
CA GLY A 16 10.45 9.03 -11.94
C GLY A 16 11.44 8.57 -10.86
N TYR A 17 10.94 8.29 -9.67
CA TYR A 17 11.71 7.80 -8.52
C TYR A 17 12.23 6.38 -8.75
N LYS A 18 13.45 6.10 -8.27
CA LYS A 18 14.05 4.77 -8.42
C LYS A 18 13.29 3.76 -7.57
N ILE A 19 12.99 2.61 -8.14
CA ILE A 19 12.46 1.46 -7.41
C ILE A 19 13.54 0.91 -6.47
N VAL A 20 13.20 0.78 -5.18
CA VAL A 20 14.10 0.23 -4.13
C VAL A 20 13.54 -1.01 -3.44
N ASP A 21 12.22 -1.25 -3.51
CA ASP A 21 11.55 -2.50 -3.11
C ASP A 21 10.58 -2.88 -4.23
N ASP A 22 10.82 -4.03 -4.88
CA ASP A 22 10.07 -4.50 -6.04
C ASP A 22 8.59 -4.75 -5.73
N TRP A 23 7.75 -4.73 -6.76
CA TRP A 23 6.31 -4.99 -6.61
C TRP A 23 6.07 -6.34 -5.95
N ARG A 24 5.53 -6.33 -4.72
CA ARG A 24 5.30 -7.55 -3.96
C ARG A 24 3.99 -7.50 -3.18
N SER A 25 3.45 -8.68 -2.91
CA SER A 25 2.32 -8.81 -1.98
C SER A 25 2.76 -8.56 -0.54
N TRP A 26 1.89 -7.94 0.25
CA TRP A 26 2.04 -7.87 1.70
C TRP A 26 0.92 -8.66 2.39
N HIS A 27 1.18 -9.08 3.62
CA HIS A 27 0.33 -10.05 4.31
C HIS A 27 -0.17 -9.54 5.67
N SER A 28 -1.45 -9.81 5.95
CA SER A 28 -2.08 -9.67 7.27
C SER A 28 -2.68 -11.01 7.65
N LYS A 29 -2.40 -11.49 8.87
CA LYS A 29 -2.82 -12.82 9.39
C LYS A 29 -2.63 -13.97 8.39
N GLY A 30 -1.48 -14.00 7.69
CA GLY A 30 -1.16 -15.07 6.74
C GLY A 30 -1.95 -15.05 5.44
N GLN A 31 -2.70 -13.98 5.16
CA GLN A 31 -3.41 -13.78 3.89
C GLN A 31 -2.85 -12.57 3.15
N VAL A 32 -2.91 -12.62 1.80
CA VAL A 32 -2.53 -11.47 0.96
C VAL A 32 -3.51 -10.32 1.21
N ALA A 33 -3.00 -9.27 1.84
CA ALA A 33 -3.76 -8.07 2.20
C ALA A 33 -3.67 -6.98 1.13
N GLY A 34 -2.76 -7.11 0.16
CA GLY A 34 -2.62 -6.24 -0.99
C GLY A 34 -1.21 -6.32 -1.57
N TYR A 35 -0.84 -5.29 -2.32
CA TYR A 35 0.48 -5.15 -2.94
C TYR A 35 1.10 -3.81 -2.61
N LEU A 36 2.42 -3.75 -2.61
CA LEU A 36 3.17 -2.52 -2.43
C LEU A 36 4.38 -2.46 -3.36
N GLN A 37 4.88 -1.24 -3.54
CA GLN A 37 6.13 -0.91 -4.23
C GLN A 37 6.84 0.18 -3.45
N GLY A 38 8.11 -0.05 -3.12
CA GLY A 38 8.97 0.96 -2.52
C GLY A 38 9.75 1.73 -3.58
N TYR A 39 9.73 3.05 -3.45
CA TYR A 39 10.53 3.98 -4.24
C TYR A 39 11.57 4.65 -3.33
N ASP A 40 12.58 5.27 -3.93
CA ASP A 40 13.46 6.19 -3.21
C ASP A 40 12.67 7.36 -2.59
N ASN A 41 13.36 8.25 -1.86
CA ASN A 41 12.74 9.36 -1.14
C ASN A 41 11.69 8.91 -0.09
N ASN A 42 11.83 7.70 0.46
CA ASN A 42 10.93 7.11 1.47
C ASN A 42 9.46 7.06 1.03
N LEU A 43 9.20 6.93 -0.28
CA LEU A 43 7.86 6.82 -0.81
C LEU A 43 7.48 5.35 -1.00
N THR A 44 6.31 4.95 -0.47
CA THR A 44 5.74 3.61 -0.70
C THR A 44 4.34 3.75 -1.26
N PHE A 45 4.10 3.11 -2.40
CA PHE A 45 2.75 2.90 -2.91
C PHE A 45 2.21 1.59 -2.35
N LEU A 46 1.00 1.59 -1.77
CA LEU A 46 0.38 0.41 -1.17
C LEU A 46 -1.10 0.33 -1.53
N THR A 47 -1.56 -0.88 -1.82
CA THR A 47 -2.97 -1.22 -2.03
C THR A 47 -3.47 -2.09 -0.88
N VAL A 48 -4.78 -1.99 -0.59
CA VAL A 48 -5.48 -2.90 0.33
C VAL A 48 -6.54 -3.66 -0.46
N LYS A 49 -6.37 -4.98 -0.55
CA LYS A 49 -7.20 -5.87 -1.38
C LYS A 49 -8.63 -5.89 -0.84
N GLY A 50 -9.59 -5.56 -1.71
CA GLY A 50 -11.01 -5.62 -1.40
C GLY A 50 -11.53 -4.47 -0.53
N SER A 51 -10.77 -3.39 -0.38
CA SER A 51 -11.24 -2.16 0.27
C SER A 51 -11.89 -1.19 -0.72
N GLY A 52 -12.79 -0.34 -0.22
CA GLY A 52 -13.30 0.84 -0.93
C GLY A 52 -12.45 2.10 -0.71
N HIS A 53 -13.06 3.27 -0.91
CA HIS A 53 -12.40 4.58 -0.72
C HIS A 53 -12.05 4.86 0.74
N THR A 54 -12.95 4.52 1.66
CA THR A 54 -12.75 4.60 3.11
C THR A 54 -12.12 3.30 3.63
N VAL A 55 -10.84 3.08 3.33
CA VAL A 55 -10.14 1.80 3.60
C VAL A 55 -10.40 1.21 5.00
N PRO A 56 -10.32 1.96 6.11
CA PRO A 56 -10.56 1.40 7.45
C PRO A 56 -12.01 0.96 7.70
N GLU A 57 -12.99 1.45 6.93
CA GLU A 57 -14.39 1.02 7.03
C GLU A 57 -14.58 -0.40 6.45
N TYR A 58 -13.93 -0.70 5.32
CA TYR A 58 -14.07 -1.98 4.61
C TYR A 58 -13.08 -3.04 5.10
N LYS A 59 -11.88 -2.62 5.51
CA LYS A 59 -10.74 -3.48 5.86
C LYS A 59 -10.05 -2.98 7.13
N PRO A 60 -10.74 -2.93 8.28
CA PRO A 60 -10.23 -2.32 9.51
C PRO A 60 -8.95 -2.99 10.04
N GLN A 61 -8.86 -4.32 9.90
CA GLN A 61 -7.71 -5.07 10.39
C GLN A 61 -6.46 -4.81 9.54
N GLU A 62 -6.57 -4.94 8.22
CA GLU A 62 -5.48 -4.69 7.29
C GLU A 62 -5.04 -3.22 7.36
N ALA A 63 -5.99 -2.30 7.52
CA ALA A 63 -5.72 -0.88 7.69
C ALA A 63 -4.86 -0.60 8.95
N LEU A 64 -5.25 -1.18 10.09
CA LEU A 64 -4.50 -1.02 11.33
C LEU A 64 -3.12 -1.68 11.26
N ASP A 65 -3.04 -2.87 10.64
CA ASP A 65 -1.78 -3.62 10.52
C ASP A 65 -0.72 -2.83 9.74
N PHE A 66 -1.05 -2.30 8.55
CA PHE A 66 -0.07 -1.53 7.78
C PHE A 66 0.28 -0.23 8.52
N TYR A 67 -0.72 0.46 9.09
CA TYR A 67 -0.52 1.74 9.76
C TYR A 67 0.40 1.60 10.97
N ARG A 68 0.19 0.56 11.79
CA ARG A 68 1.04 0.26 12.94
C ARG A 68 2.46 -0.11 12.50
N ARG A 69 2.62 -0.98 11.50
CA ARG A 69 3.96 -1.36 10.98
C ARG A 69 4.70 -0.14 10.45
N TRP A 70 4.01 0.73 9.73
CA TRP A 70 4.56 1.98 9.21
C TRP A 70 5.05 2.92 10.32
N LEU A 71 4.23 3.15 11.36
CA LEU A 71 4.63 3.96 12.53
C LEU A 71 5.82 3.36 13.29
N GLU A 72 5.89 2.04 13.38
CA GLU A 72 6.97 1.32 14.06
C GLU A 72 8.24 1.15 13.19
N GLY A 73 8.23 1.61 11.93
CA GLY A 73 9.34 1.39 10.98
C GLY A 73 9.58 -0.08 10.63
N LYS A 74 8.55 -0.93 10.77
CA LYS A 74 8.61 -2.36 10.47
C LYS A 74 8.20 -2.64 9.03
N PRO A 75 8.70 -3.75 8.43
CA PRO A 75 8.25 -4.18 7.12
C PRO A 75 6.73 -4.38 7.08
N ILE A 76 6.08 -3.81 6.07
CA ILE A 76 4.66 -4.02 5.76
C ILE A 76 4.49 -5.32 4.98
#